data_AF-A0A660PLT6-F1
#
_entry.id   AF-A0A660PLT6-F1
#
_cell.length_a   1.000
_cell.length_b   1.000
_cell.length_c   1.000
_cell.angle_alpha   90.00
_cell.angle_beta   90.00
_cell.angle_gamma   90.00
#
_symmetry.space_group_name_H-M   'P 1'
#
loop_
_entity.id
_entity.type
_entity.pdbx_description
1 polymer ?
#
loop_
_entity_poly.entity_id
_entity_poly.type
_entity_poly.pdbx_seq_one_letter_code
_entity_poly.pdbx_strand_id
1 'polypeptide(L)' 'MVVPKFNEFMLPLLRLASDKQIHTMHETYQILSKEFKLTQEDRNEKLPSGRQFTFQNRVGWARTYLKKAKLLSAKE' A
#
# COMPACT_ATOMS: atom_id res chain seq x y z
N MET A 1 -17.15 0.46 -4.36
CA MET A 1 -16.09 0.94 -3.45
C MET A 1 -15.54 -0.25 -2.69
N VAL A 2 -14.61 -0.99 -3.30
CA VAL A 2 -14.02 -2.22 -2.72
C VAL A 2 -12.59 -1.97 -2.23
N VAL A 3 -11.90 -0.95 -2.75
CA VAL A 3 -10.55 -0.60 -2.29
C VAL A 3 -10.58 0.00 -0.87
N PRO A 4 -9.86 -0.62 0.10
CA PRO A 4 -9.76 -0.12 1.47
C PRO A 4 -9.23 1.31 1.56
N LYS A 5 -9.47 1.96 2.70
CA LYS A 5 -8.90 3.27 3.00
C LYS A 5 -7.40 3.15 3.32
N PHE A 6 -6.67 4.25 3.20
CA PHE A 6 -5.22 4.26 3.40
C PHE A 6 -4.80 3.80 4.81
N ASN A 7 -5.60 4.07 5.85
CA ASN A 7 -5.32 3.66 7.22
C ASN A 7 -5.40 2.15 7.41
N GLU A 8 -6.23 1.45 6.64
CA GLU A 8 -6.36 -0.01 6.71
C GLU A 8 -5.09 -0.70 6.19
N PHE A 9 -4.33 -0.05 5.30
CA PHE A 9 -3.05 -0.56 4.82
C PHE A 9 -1.89 -0.35 5.80
N MET A 10 -2.07 0.44 6.87
CA MET A 10 -0.96 0.75 7.79
C MET A 10 -0.48 -0.49 8.57
N LEU A 11 -1.40 -1.23 9.18
CA LEU A 11 -1.09 -2.45 9.93
C LEU A 11 -0.41 -3.52 9.05
N PRO A 12 -0.93 -3.86 7.86
CA PRO A 12 -0.30 -4.89 7.03
C PRO A 12 1.02 -4.44 6.40
N LEU A 13 1.21 -3.13 6.16
CA LEU A 13 2.54 -2.61 5.81
C LEU A 13 3.57 -2.82 6.93
N LEU A 14 3.17 -2.61 8.19
CA LEU A 14 4.05 -2.87 9.33
C LEU A 14 4.32 -4.35 9.53
N ARG A 15 3.31 -5.21 9.35
CA ARG A 15 3.46 -6.67 9.34
C ARG A 15 4.44 -7.11 8.26
N LEU A 16 4.32 -6.57 7.05
CA LEU A 16 5.23 -6.86 5.95
C LEU A 16 6.67 -6.46 6.29
N ALA A 17 6.87 -5.27 6.83
CA ALA A 17 8.19 -4.79 7.27
C ALA A 17 8.73 -5.49 8.53
N SER A 18 7.89 -6.22 9.26
CA SER A 18 8.28 -6.91 10.51
C SER A 18 9.28 -8.04 10.27
N ASP A 19 9.40 -8.54 9.05
CA ASP A 19 10.38 -9.57 8.69
C ASP A 19 11.82 -9.02 8.57
N LYS A 20 11.99 -7.69 8.71
CA LYS A 20 13.25 -6.95 8.60
C LYS A 20 13.94 -7.07 7.24
N GLN A 21 13.23 -7.50 6.21
CA GLN A 21 13.73 -7.52 4.84
C GLN A 21 13.34 -6.24 4.09
N ILE A 22 14.07 -5.94 3.03
CA ILE A 22 13.77 -4.81 2.15
C ILE A 22 12.74 -5.29 1.13
N HIS A 23 11.52 -4.78 1.25
CA HIS A 23 10.45 -5.04 0.27
C HIS A 23 10.37 -3.90 -0.74
N THR A 24 10.34 -4.24 -2.02
CA THR A 24 10.06 -3.25 -3.06
C THR A 24 8.60 -2.83 -3.02
N MET A 25 8.27 -1.65 -3.58
CA MET A 25 6.88 -1.21 -3.68
C MET A 25 6.05 -2.15 -4.55
N HIS A 26 6.65 -2.75 -5.58
CA HIS A 26 5.97 -3.70 -6.45
C HIS A 26 5.55 -4.97 -5.69
N GLU A 27 6.45 -5.56 -4.91
CA GLU A 27 6.15 -6.69 -4.03
C GLU A 27 5.10 -6.32 -2.97
N THR A 28 5.26 -5.15 -2.36
CA THR A 28 4.31 -4.61 -1.38
C THR A 28 2.89 -4.55 -1.96
N TYR A 29 2.73 -4.00 -3.17
CA TYR A 29 1.43 -3.98 -3.86
C TYR A 29 0.91 -5.38 -4.14
N GLN A 30 1.77 -6.32 -4.57
CA GLN A 30 1.35 -7.69 -4.86
C GLN A 30 0.89 -8.44 -3.61
N ILE A 31 1.60 -8.28 -2.48
CA ILE A 31 1.26 -8.93 -1.21
C ILE A 31 -0.02 -8.35 -0.63
N LEU A 32 -0.11 -7.02 -0.52
CA LEU A 32 -1.30 -6.35 0.01
C LEU A 32 -2.53 -6.64 -0.85
N SER A 33 -2.40 -6.64 -2.18
CA SER A 33 -3.53 -6.94 -3.03
C SER A 33 -4.03 -8.38 -2.93
N LYS A 34 -3.17 -9.35 -2.58
CA LYS A 34 -3.57 -10.72 -2.24
C LYS A 34 -4.24 -10.78 -0.87
N GLU A 35 -3.70 -10.09 0.12
CA GLU A 35 -4.21 -10.08 1.49
C GLU A 35 -5.63 -9.49 1.57
N PHE A 36 -5.85 -8.37 0.88
CA PHE A 36 -7.15 -7.71 0.78
C PHE A 36 -8.07 -8.32 -0.30
N LYS A 37 -7.65 -9.42 -0.95
CA LYS A 37 -8.39 -10.11 -2.02
C LYS A 37 -8.89 -9.16 -3.12
N LEU A 38 -8.07 -8.15 -3.46
CA LEU A 38 -8.42 -7.15 -4.47
C LEU A 38 -8.38 -7.79 -5.85
N THR A 39 -9.44 -7.59 -6.62
CA THR A 39 -9.54 -8.04 -8.01
C THR A 39 -8.67 -7.19 -8.93
N GLN A 40 -8.50 -7.64 -10.17
CA GLN A 40 -7.77 -6.87 -11.18
C GLN A 40 -8.47 -5.52 -11.45
N GLU A 41 -9.80 -5.49 -11.40
CA GLU A 41 -10.61 -4.27 -11.58
C GLU A 41 -10.37 -3.29 -10.43
N ASP A 42 -10.34 -3.75 -9.19
CA ASP A 42 -10.05 -2.93 -8.00
C ASP A 42 -8.65 -2.29 -8.06
N ARG A 43 -7.67 -3.05 -8.56
CA ARG A 43 -6.29 -2.57 -8.73
C ARG A 43 -6.17 -1.57 -9.88
N ASN A 44 -6.99 -1.74 -10.92
CA ASN A 44 -7.02 -0.88 -12.09
C ASN A 44 -7.96 0.32 -11.93
N GLU A 45 -8.73 0.40 -10.84
CA GLU A 45 -9.55 1.55 -10.51
C GLU A 45 -8.66 2.79 -10.39
N LYS A 46 -8.99 3.82 -11.16
CA LYS A 46 -8.28 5.10 -11.14
C LYS A 46 -8.98 6.08 -10.20
N LEU A 47 -8.18 6.96 -9.61
CA LEU A 47 -8.71 8.13 -8.92
C LEU A 47 -9.55 8.98 -9.89
N PRO A 48 -10.48 9.82 -9.38
CA PRO A 48 -11.25 10.75 -10.22
C PRO A 48 -10.37 11.68 -11.06
N SER A 49 -9.13 11.94 -10.64
CA SER A 49 -8.14 12.69 -11.43
C SER A 49 -7.51 11.90 -12.59
N GLY A 50 -7.79 10.61 -12.74
CA GLY A 50 -7.33 9.74 -13.84
C GLY A 50 -5.83 9.40 -13.88
N ARG A 51 -4.99 10.07 -13.06
CA ARG A 51 -3.53 9.95 -13.12
C ARG A 51 -2.94 8.76 -12.36
N GLN A 52 -3.59 8.33 -11.28
CA GLN A 52 -3.07 7.27 -10.42
C GLN A 52 -4.16 6.26 -10.09
N PHE A 53 -3.73 5.02 -9.89
CA PHE A 53 -4.59 3.96 -9.39
C PHE A 53 -4.95 4.23 -7.93
N THR A 54 -6.23 4.07 -7.58
CA THR A 54 -6.74 4.31 -6.24
C THR A 54 -5.97 3.47 -5.23
N PHE A 55 -5.81 2.17 -5.48
CA PHE A 55 -5.07 1.25 -4.62
C PHE A 55 -3.61 1.69 -4.36
N GLN A 56 -2.85 1.96 -5.42
CA GLN A 56 -1.45 2.37 -5.30
C GLN A 56 -1.32 3.69 -4.53
N ASN A 57 -2.23 4.64 -4.80
CA ASN A 57 -2.28 5.90 -4.06
C ASN A 57 -2.56 5.67 -2.56
N ARG A 58 -3.53 4.83 -2.20
CA ARG A 58 -3.85 4.52 -0.79
C ARG A 58 -2.66 3.91 -0.06
N VAL A 59 -2.00 2.92 -0.66
CA VAL A 59 -0.80 2.28 -0.09
C VAL A 59 0.36 3.29 0.02
N GLY A 60 0.55 4.15 -0.99
CA GLY A 60 1.57 5.20 -0.97
C GLY A 60 1.38 6.20 0.18
N TRP A 61 0.14 6.60 0.46
CA TRP A 61 -0.19 7.44 1.62
C TRP A 61 0.08 6.74 2.93
N ALA A 62 -0.37 5.49 3.08
CA ALA A 62 -0.12 4.68 4.27
C ALA A 62 1.39 4.61 4.59
N ARG A 63 2.19 4.28 3.59
CA ARG A 63 3.67 4.28 3.70
C ARG A 63 4.22 5.64 4.11
N THR A 64 3.76 6.72 3.49
CA THR A 64 4.23 8.07 3.77
C THR A 64 3.99 8.46 5.22
N TYR A 65 2.80 8.18 5.75
CA TYR A 65 2.47 8.45 7.15
C TYR A 65 3.30 7.60 8.10
N LEU A 66 3.48 6.30 7.81
CA LEU A 66 4.31 5.41 8.62
C LEU A 66 5.79 5.83 8.62
N LYS A 67 6.31 6.30 7.46
CA LYS A 67 7.66 6.86 7.37
C LYS A 67 7.79 8.14 8.20
N LYS A 68 6.81 9.05 8.11
CA LYS A 68 6.76 10.27 8.95
C LYS A 68 6.66 9.96 10.44
N ALA A 69 5.98 8.88 10.82
CA ALA A 69 5.89 8.38 12.18
C ALA A 69 7.16 7.64 12.66
N LYS A 70 8.20 7.52 11.81
CA LYS A 70 9.44 6.76 12.09
C LYS A 70 9.21 5.27 12.37
N LEU A 71 8.08 4.72 11.92
CA LEU A 71 7.76 3.29 12.03
C LEU A 71 8.29 2.49 10.85
N LEU A 72 8.50 3.15 9.70
CA LEU A 72 9.13 2.58 8.52
C LEU A 72 10.30 3.45 8.08
N SER A 73 11.35 2.80 7.61
CA SER A 73 12.47 3.46 6.94
C SER A 73 12.57 2.92 5.52
N ALA A 74 12.95 3.80 4.59
CA ALA A 74 13.32 3.41 3.25
C ALA A 74 14.83 3.59 3.13
N LYS A 75 15.50 2.65 2.47
CA LYS A 75 16.89 2.82 2.08
C LYS A 75 16.96 3.96 1.07
N GLU A 76 17.82 4.94 1.33
CA GLU A 76 18.09 6.08 0.44
C GLU A 76 18.93 5.67 -0.77
#